data_AF-A0AA35T4R9-F1
#
_entry.id   AF-A0AA35T4R9-F1
#
_cell.length_a   1.000
_cell.length_b   1.000
_cell.length_c   1.000
_cell.angle_alpha   90.00
_cell.angle_beta   90.00
_cell.angle_gamma   90.00
#
_symmetry.space_group_name_H-M   'P 1'
#
loop_
_entity.id
_entity.type
_entity.pdbx_description
1 polymer ?
#
loop_
_entity_poly.entity_id
_entity_poly.type
_entity_poly.pdbx_seq_one_letter_code
_entity_poly.pdbx_strand_id
1 'polypeptide(L)'
;MDQQAVVQHLVCKPSKRNITVIFGPVRDFIKEIEATMCLQGKRCSLHHFIHDFVKHHFLDSLTFDCNKKLENATKSEVARTTASDQKTSKIVGSKQQVLNSVVVVWQLVEDLRVLMKNLSLYSPHFLQIMISLLERYRDSCNHMYRELTWVSEGGGGKTGGGGGGGGRTGGGADYVVSSKWAKDPDINLKIRLLPSWQRLYGNSPHPTEDESKLVMEESQLLVSNLGRESLRKSNVLLDHNSFKLLGILQESLDWFSGHLKHLVMELGRSGAGVLATDGAKMSTMSSQYYEESVTEQTEGVPLDLTEQLSKVQFDFQALSETTVVMLHLEVRTHCFYYLQPALHKVHYVFDPGNVGEDQQVKQLASDLRSIEMVMSAVLTPEKLRYLFDGLGHLVASIFIGSTFFMRKISTHGIKKMCRNISVLQSCLSKITLIREKDLDRARRYYEMLYLNDEEILHQMYEQGAQFSLQDYSNAFKLLAHSQPVFEADNLQARLQALNTFFSKDSV
;
A
#
# COMPACT_ATOMS: atom_id res chain seq x y z
N MET A 1 -27.73 -63.47 -31.28
CA MET A 1 -28.35 -62.11 -31.23
C MET A 1 -28.67 -61.84 -29.76
N ASP A 2 -27.72 -61.71 -28.85
CA ASP A 2 -26.44 -60.96 -28.85
C ASP A 2 -26.62 -59.47 -29.09
N GLN A 3 -26.81 -58.72 -28.01
CA GLN A 3 -25.71 -57.98 -27.40
C GLN A 3 -25.91 -58.02 -25.88
N GLN A 4 -25.20 -58.93 -25.21
CA GLN A 4 -24.97 -58.83 -23.76
C GLN A 4 -24.25 -57.49 -23.53
N ALA A 5 -24.87 -56.61 -22.74
CA ALA A 5 -24.22 -55.40 -22.27
C ALA A 5 -22.95 -55.81 -21.51
N VAL A 6 -21.80 -55.62 -22.16
CA VAL A 6 -20.49 -55.83 -21.53
C VAL A 6 -20.43 -54.85 -20.37
N VAL A 7 -20.61 -55.35 -19.15
CA VAL A 7 -20.34 -54.58 -17.93
C VAL A 7 -18.85 -54.32 -17.93
N GLN A 8 -18.44 -53.16 -18.47
CA GLN A 8 -17.05 -52.72 -18.41
C GLN A 8 -16.71 -52.51 -16.93
N HIS A 9 -15.94 -53.43 -16.36
CA HIS A 9 -15.34 -53.25 -15.05
C HIS A 9 -14.33 -52.11 -15.13
N LEU A 10 -14.78 -50.90 -14.78
CA LEU A 10 -13.93 -49.71 -14.73
C LEU A 10 -12.98 -49.80 -13.54
N VAL A 11 -11.68 -49.68 -13.80
CA VAL A 11 -10.61 -49.71 -12.78
C VAL A 11 -10.74 -48.56 -11.78
N CYS A 12 -11.29 -47.42 -12.21
CA CYS A 12 -11.57 -46.26 -11.35
C CYS A 12 -12.76 -45.46 -11.87
N LYS A 13 -13.27 -44.54 -11.04
CA LYS A 13 -14.35 -43.62 -11.46
C LYS A 13 -13.86 -42.73 -12.61
N PRO A 14 -14.66 -42.53 -13.69
CA PRO A 14 -14.28 -41.66 -14.79
C PRO A 14 -14.06 -40.22 -14.31
N SER A 15 -12.84 -39.71 -14.46
CA SER A 15 -12.47 -38.34 -14.14
C SER A 15 -11.36 -37.86 -15.04
N LYS A 16 -11.45 -36.62 -15.52
CA LYS A 16 -10.37 -35.98 -16.29
C LYS A 16 -9.08 -35.89 -15.48
N ARG A 17 -9.17 -35.86 -14.14
CA ARG A 17 -8.01 -35.84 -13.23
C ARG A 17 -7.25 -37.16 -13.18
N ASN A 18 -7.81 -38.27 -13.68
CA ASN A 18 -7.08 -39.54 -13.69
C ASN A 18 -5.79 -39.44 -14.50
N ILE A 19 -5.74 -38.54 -15.50
CA ILE A 19 -4.53 -38.25 -16.28
C ILE A 19 -3.35 -37.85 -15.40
N THR A 20 -3.56 -37.18 -14.26
CA THR A 20 -2.47 -36.69 -13.41
C THR A 20 -1.70 -37.80 -12.71
N VAL A 21 -2.30 -38.99 -12.60
CA VAL A 21 -1.67 -40.18 -12.00
C VAL A 21 -1.09 -41.08 -13.09
N ILE A 22 -1.81 -41.27 -14.19
CA ILE A 22 -1.41 -42.21 -15.24
C ILE A 22 -0.43 -41.63 -16.26
N PHE A 23 -0.27 -40.30 -16.32
CA PHE A 23 0.53 -39.64 -17.36
C PHE A 23 1.98 -40.13 -17.40
N GLY A 24 2.65 -40.24 -16.24
CA GLY A 24 4.01 -40.76 -16.15
C GLY A 24 4.15 -42.18 -16.71
N PRO A 25 3.42 -43.16 -16.14
CA PRO A 25 3.43 -44.54 -16.63
C PRO A 25 3.07 -44.68 -18.11
N VAL A 26 2.05 -43.95 -18.59
CA VAL A 26 1.61 -44.00 -19.99
C VAL A 26 2.66 -43.38 -20.91
N ARG A 27 3.31 -42.29 -20.50
CA ARG A 27 4.42 -41.68 -21.25
C ARG A 27 5.58 -42.66 -21.39
N ASP A 28 5.97 -43.33 -20.31
CA ASP A 28 7.10 -44.27 -20.34
C ASP A 28 6.79 -45.47 -21.25
N PHE A 29 5.55 -45.95 -21.21
CA PHE A 29 5.05 -46.97 -22.13
C PHE A 29 5.01 -46.51 -23.60
N ILE A 30 4.59 -45.25 -23.86
CA ILE A 30 4.65 -44.65 -25.20
C ILE A 30 6.10 -44.63 -25.72
N LYS A 31 7.07 -44.27 -24.87
CA LYS A 31 8.50 -44.27 -25.24
C LYS A 31 8.98 -45.66 -25.61
N GLU A 32 8.57 -46.69 -24.87
CA GLU A 32 8.92 -48.08 -25.16
C GLU A 32 8.31 -48.56 -26.49
N ILE A 33 7.05 -48.23 -26.78
CA ILE A 33 6.41 -48.54 -28.06
C ILE A 33 7.15 -47.86 -29.21
N GLU A 34 7.42 -46.56 -29.08
CA GLU A 34 8.06 -45.77 -30.14
C GLU A 34 9.49 -46.25 -30.43
N ALA A 35 10.23 -46.66 -29.39
CA ALA A 35 11.54 -47.28 -29.52
C ALA A 35 11.47 -48.66 -30.19
N THR A 36 10.51 -49.50 -29.80
CA THR A 36 10.36 -50.87 -30.35
C THR A 36 9.92 -50.87 -31.81
N MET A 37 9.07 -49.91 -32.20
CA MET A 37 8.56 -49.81 -33.57
C MET A 37 9.51 -49.09 -34.53
N CYS A 38 10.72 -48.71 -34.09
CA CYS A 38 11.72 -47.97 -34.87
C CYS A 38 11.13 -46.76 -35.61
N LEU A 39 10.17 -46.07 -34.97
CA LEU A 39 9.50 -44.94 -35.58
C LEU A 39 10.47 -43.75 -35.62
N GLN A 40 11.17 -43.57 -36.75
CA GLN A 40 12.11 -42.47 -36.98
C GLN A 40 11.40 -41.11 -36.98
N GLY A 41 11.10 -40.58 -35.80
CA GLY A 41 10.44 -39.28 -35.60
C GLY A 41 8.91 -39.28 -35.75
N LYS A 42 8.26 -40.42 -36.03
CA LYS A 42 6.79 -40.53 -36.06
C LYS A 42 6.24 -40.93 -34.68
N ARG A 43 5.23 -40.21 -34.20
CA ARG A 43 4.58 -40.50 -32.91
C ARG A 43 3.48 -41.57 -33.06
N CYS A 44 3.32 -42.41 -32.05
CA CYS A 44 2.27 -43.43 -32.04
C CYS A 44 0.86 -42.80 -31.89
N SER A 45 -0.21 -43.55 -32.21
CA SER A 45 -1.58 -43.06 -32.05
C SER A 45 -1.95 -42.74 -30.60
N LEU A 46 -1.40 -43.50 -29.64
CA LEU A 46 -1.59 -43.26 -28.22
C LEU A 46 -0.97 -41.93 -27.77
N HIS A 47 0.17 -41.54 -28.33
CA HIS A 47 0.78 -40.24 -28.08
C HIS A 47 -0.14 -39.11 -28.51
N HIS A 48 -0.68 -39.16 -29.74
CA HIS A 48 -1.61 -38.15 -30.24
C HIS A 48 -2.88 -38.08 -29.38
N PHE A 49 -3.46 -39.23 -29.01
CA PHE A 49 -4.63 -39.27 -28.15
C PHE A 49 -4.39 -38.62 -26.78
N ILE A 50 -3.29 -38.95 -26.11
CA ILE A 50 -2.96 -38.35 -24.80
C ILE A 50 -2.66 -36.87 -24.94
N HIS A 51 -1.96 -36.47 -25.99
CA HIS A 51 -1.66 -35.07 -26.26
C HIS A 51 -2.93 -34.25 -26.50
N ASP A 52 -3.82 -34.71 -27.36
CA ASP A 52 -5.08 -34.04 -27.65
C ASP A 52 -5.99 -34.01 -26.43
N PHE A 53 -6.04 -35.10 -25.64
CA PHE A 53 -6.78 -35.14 -24.39
C PHE A 53 -6.26 -34.11 -23.37
N VAL A 54 -4.95 -34.07 -23.14
CA VAL A 54 -4.38 -33.10 -22.20
C VAL A 54 -4.65 -31.68 -22.68
N LYS A 55 -4.33 -31.39 -23.95
CA LYS A 55 -4.38 -30.05 -24.51
C LYS A 55 -5.79 -29.48 -24.62
N HIS A 56 -6.74 -30.27 -25.11
CA HIS A 56 -8.08 -29.78 -25.46
C HIS A 56 -9.19 -30.18 -24.48
N HIS A 57 -8.96 -31.16 -23.60
CA HIS A 57 -9.99 -31.60 -22.66
C HIS A 57 -9.62 -31.37 -21.20
N PHE A 58 -8.37 -31.65 -20.81
CA PHE A 58 -7.92 -31.48 -19.43
C PHE A 58 -7.60 -30.02 -19.11
N LEU A 59 -6.76 -29.35 -19.91
CA LEU A 59 -6.35 -27.96 -19.67
C LEU A 59 -7.53 -26.97 -19.73
N ASP A 60 -8.45 -27.14 -20.67
CA ASP A 60 -9.65 -26.31 -20.77
C ASP A 60 -10.56 -26.48 -19.55
N SER A 61 -10.75 -27.73 -19.10
CA SER A 61 -11.51 -28.02 -17.89
C SER A 61 -10.86 -27.43 -16.64
N LEU A 62 -9.53 -27.53 -16.56
CA LEU A 62 -8.76 -26.99 -15.44
C LEU A 62 -8.85 -25.46 -15.40
N THR A 63 -8.71 -24.81 -16.55
CA THR A 63 -8.88 -23.36 -16.69
C THR A 63 -10.26 -22.94 -16.22
N PHE A 64 -11.32 -23.62 -16.68
CA PHE A 64 -12.69 -23.34 -16.24
C PHE A 64 -12.88 -23.51 -14.73
N ASP A 65 -12.36 -24.59 -14.15
CA ASP A 65 -12.46 -24.86 -12.70
C ASP A 65 -11.72 -23.82 -11.86
N CYS A 66 -10.50 -23.42 -12.27
CA CYS A 66 -9.73 -22.36 -11.63
C CYS A 66 -10.47 -21.02 -11.67
N ASN A 67 -11.05 -20.67 -12.83
CA ASN A 67 -11.79 -19.43 -13.01
C ASN A 67 -13.05 -19.40 -12.14
N LYS A 68 -13.80 -20.49 -12.12
CA LYS A 68 -15.01 -20.62 -11.30
C LYS A 68 -14.70 -20.49 -9.81
N LYS A 69 -13.60 -21.08 -9.34
CA LYS A 69 -13.15 -20.94 -7.94
C LYS A 69 -12.71 -19.50 -7.63
N LEU A 70 -11.98 -18.85 -8.54
CA LEU A 70 -11.60 -17.44 -8.39
C LEU A 70 -12.85 -16.55 -8.31
N GLU A 71 -13.78 -16.68 -9.26
CA GLU A 71 -15.02 -15.91 -9.26
C GLU A 71 -15.82 -16.11 -7.98
N ASN A 72 -15.96 -17.35 -7.48
CA ASN A 72 -16.64 -17.59 -6.22
C ASN A 72 -15.96 -16.88 -5.03
N ALA A 73 -14.64 -16.71 -5.08
CA ALA A 73 -13.87 -16.02 -4.04
C ALA A 73 -13.89 -14.48 -4.15
N THR A 74 -14.24 -13.91 -5.32
CA THR A 74 -14.13 -12.45 -5.57
C THR A 74 -15.43 -11.78 -6.01
N LYS A 75 -16.49 -12.53 -6.34
CA LYS A 75 -17.70 -11.99 -6.97
C LYS A 75 -18.59 -11.18 -6.04
N SER A 76 -18.71 -11.54 -4.76
CA SER A 76 -19.56 -10.82 -3.82
C SER A 76 -18.75 -9.84 -2.96
N GLU A 77 -19.38 -8.75 -2.51
CA GLU A 77 -18.77 -7.80 -1.56
C GLU A 77 -18.31 -8.53 -0.27
N VAL A 78 -19.11 -9.48 0.21
CA VAL A 78 -18.77 -10.32 1.37
C VAL A 78 -17.54 -11.18 1.08
N ALA A 79 -17.47 -11.86 -0.07
CA ALA A 79 -16.34 -12.71 -0.40
C ALA A 79 -15.03 -11.91 -0.50
N ARG A 80 -15.09 -10.70 -1.06
CA ARG A 80 -13.93 -9.79 -1.17
C ARG A 80 -13.44 -9.24 0.16
N THR A 81 -14.32 -9.12 1.14
CA THR A 81 -14.02 -8.46 2.44
C THR A 81 -13.82 -9.44 3.59
N THR A 82 -14.06 -10.73 3.36
CA THR A 82 -13.93 -11.76 4.39
C THR A 82 -12.47 -12.00 4.74
N ALA A 83 -12.10 -11.65 5.97
CA ALA A 83 -10.81 -11.97 6.56
C ALA A 83 -10.69 -13.46 6.90
N SER A 84 -9.47 -13.98 6.90
CA SER A 84 -9.14 -15.34 7.27
C SER A 84 -9.26 -15.54 8.79
N ASP A 85 -9.76 -16.71 9.18
CA ASP A 85 -9.75 -17.12 10.58
C ASP A 85 -8.33 -17.35 11.10
N GLN A 86 -8.14 -17.24 12.42
CA GLN A 86 -6.83 -17.44 13.08
C GLN A 86 -6.19 -18.81 12.77
N LYS A 87 -7.00 -19.85 12.52
CA LYS A 87 -6.50 -21.17 12.13
C LYS A 87 -5.90 -21.14 10.73
N THR A 88 -6.56 -20.48 9.79
CA THR A 88 -6.12 -20.35 8.40
C THR A 88 -4.87 -19.47 8.32
N SER A 89 -4.80 -18.36 9.04
CA SER A 89 -3.59 -17.51 9.11
C SER A 89 -2.36 -18.30 9.58
N LYS A 90 -2.52 -19.16 10.60
CA LYS A 90 -1.43 -20.03 11.10
C LYS A 90 -0.97 -21.06 10.08
N ILE A 91 -1.90 -21.69 9.35
CA ILE A 91 -1.59 -22.69 8.32
C ILE A 91 -0.84 -22.03 7.15
N VAL A 92 -1.24 -20.81 6.81
CA VAL A 92 -0.69 -20.01 5.69
C VAL A 92 0.61 -19.29 6.09
N GLY A 93 1.05 -19.41 7.35
CA GLY A 93 2.27 -18.80 7.86
C GLY A 93 2.21 -17.27 7.99
N SER A 94 1.02 -16.67 7.86
CA SER A 94 0.83 -15.23 8.09
C SER A 94 0.59 -14.95 9.57
N LYS A 95 1.29 -13.94 10.11
CA LYS A 95 1.09 -13.48 11.49
C LYS A 95 -0.17 -12.61 11.63
N GLN A 96 -0.73 -12.12 10.52
CA GLN A 96 -1.86 -11.20 10.44
C GLN A 96 -3.08 -11.83 9.74
N GLN A 97 -4.23 -11.16 9.86
CA GLN A 97 -5.42 -11.53 9.10
C GLN A 97 -5.22 -11.17 7.62
N VAL A 98 -5.44 -12.13 6.72
CA VAL A 98 -5.39 -11.94 5.27
C VAL A 98 -6.76 -12.22 4.66
N LEU A 99 -7.01 -11.80 3.43
CA LEU A 99 -8.27 -12.08 2.75
C LEU A 99 -8.42 -13.58 2.48
N ASN A 100 -9.62 -14.13 2.65
CA ASN A 100 -9.87 -15.53 2.29
C ASN A 100 -9.61 -15.76 0.78
N SER A 101 -9.91 -14.76 -0.06
CA SER A 101 -9.63 -14.80 -1.49
C SER A 101 -8.16 -15.06 -1.80
N VAL A 102 -7.22 -14.48 -1.04
CA VAL A 102 -5.79 -14.67 -1.30
C VAL A 102 -5.33 -16.09 -0.96
N VAL A 103 -5.93 -16.69 0.08
CA VAL A 103 -5.66 -18.08 0.47
C VAL A 103 -6.16 -19.04 -0.60
N VAL A 104 -7.37 -18.83 -1.12
CA VAL A 104 -7.94 -19.65 -2.20
C VAL A 104 -7.08 -19.56 -3.47
N VAL A 105 -6.67 -18.35 -3.85
CA VAL A 105 -5.83 -18.16 -5.04
C VAL A 105 -4.45 -18.79 -4.85
N TRP A 106 -3.83 -18.66 -3.68
CA TRP A 106 -2.55 -19.32 -3.41
C TRP A 106 -2.66 -20.86 -3.46
N GLN A 107 -3.75 -21.44 -2.95
CA GLN A 107 -3.98 -22.88 -3.07
C GLN A 107 -4.11 -23.32 -4.53
N LEU A 108 -4.75 -22.51 -5.39
CA LEU A 108 -4.82 -22.79 -6.82
C LEU A 108 -3.44 -22.71 -7.49
N VAL A 109 -2.60 -21.77 -7.08
CA VAL A 109 -1.21 -21.65 -7.55
C VAL A 109 -0.39 -22.89 -7.17
N GLU A 110 -0.48 -23.37 -5.91
CA GLU A 110 0.20 -24.60 -5.49
C GLU A 110 -0.35 -25.85 -6.18
N ASP A 111 -1.67 -25.96 -6.37
CA ASP A 111 -2.28 -27.04 -7.13
C ASP A 111 -1.74 -27.09 -8.57
N LEU A 112 -1.65 -25.93 -9.24
CA LEU A 112 -1.05 -25.81 -10.58
C LEU A 112 0.44 -26.16 -10.56
N ARG A 113 1.18 -25.77 -9.52
CA ARG A 113 2.61 -26.11 -9.35
C ARG A 113 2.83 -27.61 -9.23
N VAL A 114 1.96 -28.33 -8.51
CA VAL A 114 2.00 -29.79 -8.43
C VAL A 114 1.70 -30.42 -9.79
N LEU A 115 0.72 -29.89 -10.53
CA LEU A 115 0.40 -30.36 -11.88
C LEU A 115 1.54 -30.16 -12.87
N MET A 116 2.26 -29.03 -12.78
CA MET A 116 3.49 -28.80 -13.57
C MET A 116 4.55 -29.87 -13.32
N LYS A 117 4.73 -30.32 -12.06
CA LYS A 117 5.68 -31.39 -11.73
C LYS A 117 5.24 -32.75 -12.29
N ASN A 118 3.94 -33.04 -12.23
CA ASN A 118 3.40 -34.34 -12.68
C ASN A 118 3.30 -34.44 -14.22
N LEU A 119 3.00 -33.33 -14.90
CA LEU A 119 2.86 -33.25 -16.36
C LEU A 119 3.87 -32.25 -16.93
N SER A 120 5.16 -32.51 -16.73
CA SER A 120 6.24 -31.58 -17.07
C SER A 120 6.25 -31.09 -18.52
N LEU A 121 5.83 -31.94 -19.47
CA LEU A 121 5.71 -31.60 -20.90
C LEU A 121 4.70 -30.46 -21.18
N TYR A 122 3.75 -30.21 -20.27
CA TYR A 122 2.75 -29.15 -20.40
C TYR A 122 2.97 -28.00 -19.42
N SER A 123 4.15 -27.93 -18.77
CA SER A 123 4.53 -26.86 -17.85
C SER A 123 4.25 -25.44 -18.38
N PRO A 124 4.54 -25.10 -19.66
CA PRO A 124 4.23 -23.78 -20.21
C PRO A 124 2.74 -23.44 -20.15
N HIS A 125 1.86 -24.43 -20.41
CA HIS A 125 0.43 -24.23 -20.42
C HIS A 125 -0.12 -24.01 -19.00
N PHE A 126 0.35 -24.78 -18.01
CA PHE A 126 -0.03 -24.55 -16.61
C PHE A 126 0.44 -23.20 -16.10
N LEU A 127 1.63 -22.77 -16.50
CA LEU A 127 2.14 -21.44 -16.15
C LEU A 127 1.30 -20.33 -16.79
N GLN A 128 0.87 -20.50 -18.05
CA GLN A 128 -0.06 -19.56 -18.69
C GLN A 128 -1.40 -19.47 -17.93
N ILE A 129 -1.95 -20.61 -17.49
CA ILE A 129 -3.17 -20.65 -16.67
C ILE A 129 -2.94 -19.91 -15.34
N MET A 130 -1.78 -20.12 -14.71
CA MET A 130 -1.39 -19.46 -13.47
C MET A 130 -1.29 -17.94 -13.65
N ILE A 131 -0.60 -17.47 -14.68
CA ILE A 131 -0.48 -16.03 -14.98
C ILE A 131 -1.87 -15.41 -15.21
N SER A 132 -2.70 -16.03 -16.04
CA SER A 132 -4.07 -15.54 -16.31
C SER A 132 -4.96 -15.51 -15.05
N LEU A 133 -4.80 -16.49 -14.15
CA LEU A 133 -5.48 -16.51 -12.85
C LEU A 133 -5.02 -15.34 -11.97
N LEU A 134 -3.71 -15.11 -11.90
CA LEU A 134 -3.10 -14.06 -11.09
C LEU A 134 -3.44 -12.65 -11.61
N GLU A 135 -3.43 -12.43 -12.92
CA GLU A 135 -3.84 -11.15 -13.53
C GLU A 135 -5.29 -10.79 -13.19
N ARG A 136 -6.20 -11.76 -13.26
CA ARG A 136 -7.61 -11.53 -12.88
C ARG A 136 -7.77 -11.28 -11.38
N TYR A 137 -6.98 -11.94 -10.54
CA TYR A 137 -6.99 -11.66 -9.12
C TYR A 137 -6.41 -10.26 -8.81
N ARG A 138 -5.34 -9.85 -9.49
CA ARG A 138 -4.77 -8.50 -9.42
C ARG A 138 -5.82 -7.45 -9.77
N ASP A 139 -6.60 -7.66 -10.82
CA ASP A 139 -7.65 -6.74 -11.24
C ASP A 139 -8.76 -6.64 -10.18
N SER A 140 -9.12 -7.77 -9.55
CA SER A 140 -10.06 -7.80 -8.42
C SER A 140 -9.53 -7.01 -7.21
N CYS A 141 -8.25 -7.15 -6.84
CA CYS A 141 -7.63 -6.41 -5.76
C CYS A 141 -7.58 -4.90 -6.06
N ASN A 142 -7.25 -4.53 -7.30
CA ASN A 142 -7.27 -3.13 -7.75
C ASN A 142 -8.69 -2.55 -7.69
N HIS A 143 -9.70 -3.31 -8.09
CA HIS A 143 -11.08 -2.90 -7.98
C HIS A 143 -11.48 -2.71 -6.51
N MET A 144 -11.13 -3.62 -5.61
CA MET A 144 -11.37 -3.47 -4.17
C MET A 144 -10.70 -2.20 -3.60
N TYR A 145 -9.43 -1.95 -3.94
CA TYR A 145 -8.73 -0.71 -3.54
C TYR A 145 -9.46 0.55 -4.05
N ARG A 146 -9.88 0.55 -5.31
CA ARG A 146 -10.60 1.68 -5.90
C ARG A 146 -11.96 1.91 -5.23
N GLU A 147 -12.72 0.86 -4.99
CA GLU A 147 -14.02 0.93 -4.31
C GLU A 147 -13.89 1.50 -2.88
N LEU A 148 -12.88 1.05 -2.13
CA LEU A 148 -12.63 1.52 -0.76
C LEU A 148 -12.11 2.95 -0.69
N THR A 149 -11.49 3.46 -1.75
CA THR A 149 -10.96 4.84 -1.82
C THR A 149 -11.83 5.79 -2.63
N TRP A 150 -12.95 5.30 -3.17
CA TRP A 150 -13.88 6.07 -3.99
C TRP A 150 -14.74 7.01 -3.15
N VAL A 151 -15.04 8.17 -3.73
CA VAL A 151 -15.89 9.21 -3.17
C VAL A 151 -17.17 9.28 -3.99
N SER A 152 -18.31 8.93 -3.37
CA SER A 152 -19.62 9.11 -4.01
C SER A 152 -19.96 10.60 -4.07
N GLU A 153 -20.11 11.14 -5.27
CA GLU A 153 -20.72 12.46 -5.46
C GLU A 153 -22.16 12.40 -4.93
N GLY A 154 -22.45 13.17 -3.88
CA GLY A 154 -23.78 13.27 -3.28
C GLY A 154 -23.98 12.35 -2.08
N GLY A 155 -24.07 12.96 -0.89
CA GLY A 155 -24.48 12.24 0.32
C GLY A 155 -25.87 11.64 0.13
N GLY A 156 -25.97 10.32 0.14
CA GLY A 156 -27.24 9.62 0.12
C GLY A 156 -27.15 8.21 -0.44
N GLY A 157 -26.77 7.26 0.41
CA GLY A 157 -27.09 5.83 0.23
C GLY A 157 -26.30 5.08 -0.84
N LYS A 158 -25.71 3.95 -0.42
CA LYS A 158 -25.44 2.83 -1.33
C LYS A 158 -26.78 2.38 -1.95
N THR A 159 -27.14 2.87 -3.12
CA THR A 159 -28.11 2.19 -4.00
C THR A 159 -27.45 1.99 -5.34
N GLY A 160 -27.18 0.72 -5.67
CA GLY A 160 -26.66 0.34 -6.96
C GLY A 160 -27.64 0.66 -8.09
N GLY A 161 -27.07 0.81 -9.29
CA GLY A 161 -27.83 0.73 -10.53
C GLY A 161 -27.64 1.93 -11.46
N GLY A 162 -26.76 1.74 -12.45
CA GLY A 162 -27.03 2.05 -13.86
C GLY A 162 -27.30 3.50 -14.29
N GLY A 163 -26.31 4.07 -14.98
CA GLY A 163 -26.49 4.70 -16.29
C GLY A 163 -26.90 6.17 -16.36
N GLY A 164 -26.08 6.95 -17.08
CA GLY A 164 -26.60 8.04 -17.94
C GLY A 164 -26.06 9.45 -17.70
N GLY A 165 -24.93 9.77 -18.34
CA GLY A 165 -24.84 10.90 -19.28
C GLY A 165 -24.75 12.35 -18.78
N GLY A 166 -23.57 12.94 -19.01
CA GLY A 166 -23.36 14.38 -19.30
C GLY A 166 -22.85 15.21 -18.12
N GLY A 167 -21.76 15.96 -18.16
CA GLY A 167 -20.79 16.26 -19.21
C GLY A 167 -19.99 17.51 -18.78
N ARG A 168 -18.65 17.45 -18.92
CA ARG A 168 -17.64 18.54 -18.88
C ARG A 168 -17.36 19.10 -17.48
N THR A 169 -16.17 18.99 -16.89
CA THR A 169 -14.80 19.20 -17.41
C THR A 169 -13.80 18.18 -16.84
N GLY A 170 -12.76 17.81 -17.59
CA GLY A 170 -11.80 16.74 -17.22
C GLY A 170 -11.11 16.93 -15.86
N GLY A 171 -10.61 15.89 -15.22
CA GLY A 171 -10.54 14.47 -15.54
C GLY A 171 -9.83 13.77 -14.39
N GLY A 172 -10.51 12.83 -13.75
CA GLY A 172 -9.98 12.07 -12.63
C GLY A 172 -11.14 11.57 -11.79
N ALA A 173 -11.27 10.25 -11.67
CA ALA A 173 -12.24 9.65 -10.79
C ALA A 173 -12.16 10.26 -9.37
N ASP A 174 -13.32 10.46 -8.76
CA ASP A 174 -13.44 11.08 -7.44
C ASP A 174 -12.98 10.09 -6.37
N TYR A 175 -11.70 10.18 -6.03
CA TYR A 175 -11.08 9.45 -4.93
C TYR A 175 -10.75 10.38 -3.76
N VAL A 176 -10.62 9.80 -2.57
CA VAL A 176 -10.10 10.51 -1.39
C VAL A 176 -8.72 11.10 -1.69
N VAL A 177 -8.39 12.22 -1.03
CA VAL A 177 -7.19 13.00 -1.33
C VAL A 177 -5.91 12.17 -1.13
N SER A 178 -5.88 11.34 -0.09
CA SER A 178 -4.76 10.42 0.19
C SER A 178 -4.48 9.45 -0.98
N SER A 179 -5.52 8.96 -1.68
CA SER A 179 -5.39 8.04 -2.81
C SER A 179 -4.85 8.76 -4.06
N LYS A 180 -5.18 10.05 -4.23
CA LYS A 180 -4.58 10.90 -5.27
C LYS A 180 -3.12 11.17 -4.95
N TRP A 181 -2.82 11.57 -3.71
CA TRP A 181 -1.45 11.82 -3.23
C TRP A 181 -0.57 10.56 -3.26
N ALA A 182 -1.11 9.38 -2.98
CA ALA A 182 -0.38 8.13 -3.07
C ALA A 182 0.03 7.77 -4.52
N LYS A 183 -0.61 8.37 -5.53
CA LYS A 183 -0.23 8.20 -6.94
C LYS A 183 0.59 9.37 -7.49
N ASP A 184 0.74 10.43 -6.71
CA ASP A 184 1.54 11.59 -7.08
C ASP A 184 3.04 11.22 -7.00
N PRO A 185 3.82 11.38 -8.08
CA PRO A 185 5.20 10.92 -8.12
C PRO A 185 6.11 11.69 -7.14
N ASP A 186 5.85 12.97 -6.91
CA ASP A 186 6.69 13.82 -6.05
C ASP A 186 6.44 13.50 -4.58
N ILE A 187 5.16 13.34 -4.19
CA ILE A 187 4.79 12.90 -2.85
C ILE A 187 5.32 11.49 -2.58
N ASN A 188 5.13 10.57 -3.52
CA ASN A 188 5.54 9.19 -3.35
C ASN A 188 7.07 9.07 -3.24
N LEU A 189 7.83 9.85 -4.04
CA LEU A 189 9.27 9.94 -3.92
C LEU A 189 9.69 10.40 -2.51
N LYS A 190 9.12 11.49 -1.99
CA LYS A 190 9.48 12.00 -0.65
C LYS A 190 9.11 11.03 0.47
N ILE A 191 7.94 10.41 0.41
CA ILE A 191 7.51 9.43 1.41
C ILE A 191 8.46 8.22 1.42
N ARG A 192 8.92 7.76 0.26
CA ARG A 192 9.85 6.62 0.15
C ARG A 192 11.27 6.95 0.63
N LEU A 193 11.63 8.24 0.70
CA LEU A 193 12.89 8.69 1.31
C LEU A 193 12.84 8.66 2.84
N LEU A 194 11.66 8.58 3.46
CA LEU A 194 11.55 8.55 4.91
C LEU A 194 12.23 7.30 5.49
N PRO A 195 13.00 7.44 6.59
CA PRO A 195 13.62 6.31 7.26
C PRO A 195 12.59 5.26 7.72
N SER A 196 11.39 5.70 8.11
CA SER A 196 10.30 4.81 8.50
C SER A 196 9.80 3.94 7.36
N TRP A 197 9.78 4.45 6.12
CA TRP A 197 9.52 3.64 4.93
C TRP A 197 10.63 2.61 4.70
N GLN A 198 11.89 3.06 4.74
CA GLN A 198 13.05 2.19 4.52
C GLN A 198 13.09 1.01 5.51
N ARG A 199 12.78 1.27 6.78
CA ARG A 199 12.70 0.27 7.83
C ARG A 199 11.69 -0.84 7.55
N LEU A 200 10.58 -0.56 6.86
CA LEU A 200 9.56 -1.58 6.53
C LEU A 200 10.10 -2.69 5.62
N TYR A 201 11.09 -2.37 4.78
CA TYR A 201 11.64 -3.30 3.80
C TYR A 201 13.05 -3.79 4.17
N GLY A 202 13.40 -3.72 5.45
CA GLY A 202 14.66 -4.24 5.98
C GLY A 202 15.90 -3.41 5.59
N ASN A 203 15.70 -2.23 5.01
CA ASN A 203 16.78 -1.27 4.88
C ASN A 203 17.01 -0.66 6.26
N SER A 204 18.22 -0.80 6.80
CA SER A 204 18.62 -0.16 8.06
C SER A 204 19.30 1.17 7.73
N PRO A 205 18.56 2.29 7.63
CA PRO A 205 19.21 3.58 7.62
C PRO A 205 20.00 3.74 8.92
N HIS A 206 21.25 4.20 8.81
CA HIS A 206 21.94 4.71 9.99
C HIS A 206 21.15 5.93 10.49
N PRO A 207 20.83 6.04 11.78
CA PRO A 207 20.14 7.21 12.30
C PRO A 207 21.05 8.44 12.11
N THR A 208 20.72 9.28 11.14
CA THR A 208 21.41 10.54 10.85
C THR A 208 20.56 11.72 11.31
N GLU A 209 21.18 12.88 11.52
CA GLU A 209 20.47 14.14 11.80
C GLU A 209 19.45 14.51 10.70
N ASP A 210 19.57 13.89 9.52
CA ASP A 210 18.67 14.08 8.38
C ASP A 210 17.24 13.54 8.61
N GLU A 211 17.00 12.62 9.55
CA GLU A 211 15.66 12.03 9.73
C GLU A 211 14.61 13.10 10.06
N SER A 212 14.95 14.04 10.97
CA SER A 212 14.05 15.13 11.36
C SER A 212 13.80 16.11 10.21
N LYS A 213 14.80 16.30 9.35
CA LYS A 213 14.69 17.19 8.17
C LYS A 213 13.74 16.59 7.13
N LEU A 214 13.82 15.29 6.88
CA LEU A 214 12.93 14.60 5.94
C LEU A 214 11.46 14.63 6.41
N VAL A 215 11.21 14.41 7.70
CA VAL A 215 9.86 14.55 8.30
C VAL A 215 9.32 15.98 8.17
N MET A 216 10.21 16.98 8.33
CA MET A 216 9.85 18.38 8.13
C MET A 216 9.49 18.67 6.67
N GLU A 217 10.30 18.21 5.72
CA GLU A 217 10.06 18.38 4.29
C GLU A 217 8.77 17.69 3.82
N GLU A 218 8.45 16.54 4.39
CA GLU A 218 7.19 15.83 4.17
C GLU A 218 6.00 16.69 4.64
N SER A 219 6.05 17.17 5.88
CA SER A 219 4.99 18.01 6.45
C SER A 219 4.77 19.28 5.63
N GLN A 220 5.85 19.95 5.23
CA GLN A 220 5.79 21.15 4.39
C GLN A 220 5.22 20.85 3.00
N LEU A 221 5.62 19.73 2.39
CA LEU A 221 5.08 19.30 1.10
C LEU A 221 3.56 19.12 1.16
N LEU A 222 3.06 18.42 2.19
CA LEU A 222 1.63 18.15 2.33
C LEU A 222 0.82 19.40 2.65
N VAL A 223 1.34 20.28 3.52
CA VAL A 223 0.73 21.59 3.79
C VAL A 223 0.67 22.45 2.53
N SER A 224 1.75 22.48 1.75
CA SER A 224 1.83 23.23 0.48
C SER A 224 0.86 22.68 -0.57
N ASN A 225 0.81 21.36 -0.73
CA ASN A 225 -0.08 20.69 -1.70
C ASN A 225 -1.56 20.89 -1.37
N LEU A 226 -1.92 20.91 -0.09
CA LEU A 226 -3.29 21.22 0.32
C LEU A 226 -3.63 22.72 0.13
N GLY A 227 -2.63 23.59 0.27
CA GLY A 227 -2.76 25.02 0.08
C GLY A 227 -3.79 25.65 1.03
N ARG A 228 -4.72 26.44 0.47
CA ARG A 228 -5.81 27.10 1.23
C ARG A 228 -7.12 26.31 1.19
N GLU A 229 -7.15 25.17 0.52
CA GLU A 229 -8.37 24.39 0.40
C GLU A 229 -8.66 23.67 1.72
N SER A 230 -9.89 23.83 2.22
CA SER A 230 -10.38 23.04 3.35
C SER A 230 -10.91 21.72 2.84
N LEU A 231 -10.42 20.62 3.42
CA LEU A 231 -10.92 19.29 3.09
C LEU A 231 -12.41 19.18 3.45
N ARG A 232 -13.21 18.63 2.53
CA ARG A 232 -14.61 18.26 2.78
C ARG A 232 -14.67 16.84 3.33
N LYS A 233 -15.79 16.49 3.96
CA LYS A 233 -16.07 15.11 4.42
C LYS A 233 -15.89 14.06 3.31
N SER A 234 -16.26 14.40 2.09
CA SER A 234 -16.13 13.53 0.93
C SER A 234 -14.67 13.28 0.54
N ASN A 235 -13.73 14.12 0.96
CA ASN A 235 -12.32 14.01 0.58
C ASN A 235 -11.50 13.10 1.50
N VAL A 236 -12.10 12.60 2.59
CA VAL A 236 -11.43 11.93 3.72
C VAL A 236 -12.16 10.63 4.06
N LEU A 237 -11.41 9.57 4.32
CA LEU A 237 -11.94 8.24 4.60
C LEU A 237 -12.39 8.10 6.07
N LEU A 238 -13.50 8.72 6.44
CA LEU A 238 -13.97 8.69 7.85
C LEU A 238 -14.55 7.33 8.30
N ASP A 239 -14.80 6.41 7.37
CA ASP A 239 -15.27 5.06 7.69
C ASP A 239 -14.13 4.15 8.15
N HIS A 240 -14.14 3.81 9.44
CA HIS A 240 -13.14 2.97 10.07
C HIS A 240 -13.17 1.52 9.56
N ASN A 241 -14.31 1.04 9.05
CA ASN A 241 -14.37 -0.28 8.46
C ASN A 241 -13.61 -0.32 7.13
N SER A 242 -13.69 0.74 6.33
CA SER A 242 -12.89 0.88 5.10
C SER A 242 -11.38 0.92 5.41
N PHE A 243 -10.96 1.62 6.47
CA PHE A 243 -9.59 1.54 7.01
C PHE A 243 -9.17 0.11 7.33
N LYS A 244 -10.00 -0.63 8.08
CA LYS A 244 -9.74 -2.03 8.43
C LYS A 244 -9.54 -2.90 7.18
N LEU A 245 -10.42 -2.76 6.20
CA LEU A 245 -10.39 -3.54 4.96
C LEU A 245 -9.16 -3.20 4.11
N LEU A 246 -8.76 -1.93 4.04
CA LEU A 246 -7.51 -1.51 3.40
C LEU A 246 -6.28 -2.09 4.13
N GLY A 247 -6.30 -2.15 5.47
CA GLY A 247 -5.25 -2.80 6.25
C GLY A 247 -5.14 -4.29 5.96
N ILE A 248 -6.27 -5.02 5.92
CA ILE A 248 -6.30 -6.44 5.57
C ILE A 248 -5.85 -6.65 4.11
N LEU A 249 -6.28 -5.80 3.18
CA LEU A 249 -5.85 -5.85 1.80
C LEU A 249 -4.33 -5.66 1.69
N GLN A 250 -3.77 -4.69 2.41
CA GLN A 250 -2.33 -4.44 2.47
C GLN A 250 -1.56 -5.69 2.92
N GLU A 251 -1.93 -6.29 4.06
CA GLU A 251 -1.24 -7.50 4.57
C GLU A 251 -1.39 -8.69 3.62
N SER A 252 -2.55 -8.81 2.97
CA SER A 252 -2.81 -9.87 2.00
C SER A 252 -1.91 -9.75 0.77
N LEU A 253 -1.78 -8.54 0.23
CA LEU A 253 -0.97 -8.28 -0.96
C LEU A 253 0.53 -8.43 -0.67
N ASP A 254 0.97 -7.94 0.49
CA ASP A 254 2.36 -8.04 0.94
C ASP A 254 2.78 -9.51 1.13
N TRP A 255 1.97 -10.27 1.87
CA TRP A 255 2.18 -11.69 2.07
C TRP A 255 2.22 -12.45 0.74
N PHE A 256 1.24 -12.20 -0.14
CA PHE A 256 1.12 -12.91 -1.41
C PHE A 256 2.23 -12.58 -2.40
N SER A 257 2.62 -11.30 -2.48
CA SER A 257 3.76 -10.84 -3.26
C SER A 257 5.05 -11.55 -2.84
N GLY A 258 5.31 -11.67 -1.54
CA GLY A 258 6.49 -12.37 -1.02
C GLY A 258 6.53 -13.85 -1.42
N HIS A 259 5.37 -14.52 -1.38
CA HIS A 259 5.24 -15.93 -1.79
C HIS A 259 5.43 -16.11 -3.30
N LEU A 260 4.83 -15.24 -4.11
CA LEU A 260 5.03 -15.23 -5.56
C LEU A 260 6.49 -14.95 -5.93
N LYS A 261 7.18 -14.06 -5.20
CA LYS A 261 8.60 -13.77 -5.43
C LYS A 261 9.46 -15.01 -5.21
N HIS A 262 9.18 -15.79 -4.17
CA HIS A 262 9.85 -17.07 -3.94
C HIS A 262 9.56 -18.08 -5.07
N LEU A 263 8.31 -18.16 -5.54
CA LEU A 263 7.93 -19.01 -6.66
C LEU A 263 8.67 -18.64 -7.96
N VAL A 264 8.75 -17.34 -8.29
CA VAL A 264 9.48 -16.83 -9.45
C VAL A 264 10.97 -17.19 -9.34
N MET A 265 11.57 -17.05 -8.16
CA MET A 265 12.97 -17.45 -7.93
C MET A 265 13.18 -18.97 -8.08
N GLU A 266 12.26 -19.80 -7.59
CA GLU A 266 12.33 -21.26 -7.74
C GLU A 266 12.28 -21.67 -9.22
N LEU A 267 11.30 -21.14 -9.97
CA LEU A 267 11.14 -21.42 -11.40
C LEU A 267 12.34 -20.93 -12.23
N GLY A 268 12.89 -19.75 -11.90
CA GLY A 268 14.08 -19.21 -12.55
C GLY A 268 15.33 -20.09 -12.35
N ARG A 269 15.50 -20.68 -11.15
CA ARG A 269 16.61 -21.61 -10.86
C ARG A 269 16.45 -22.94 -11.60
N SER A 270 15.22 -23.45 -11.73
CA SER A 270 14.94 -24.66 -12.51
C SER A 270 15.20 -24.49 -14.01
N GLY A 271 15.00 -23.29 -14.57
CA GLY A 271 15.36 -22.98 -15.96
C GLY A 271 16.88 -22.86 -16.19
N ALA A 272 17.63 -22.32 -15.22
CA ALA A 272 19.08 -22.14 -15.31
C ALA A 272 19.90 -23.42 -15.10
N GLY A 273 19.33 -24.44 -14.43
CA GLY A 273 20.01 -25.70 -14.08
C GLY A 273 20.37 -26.61 -15.27
N VAL A 274 19.93 -26.30 -16.49
CA VAL A 274 20.24 -27.07 -17.71
C VAL A 274 21.49 -26.53 -18.43
N LEU A 275 22.02 -25.36 -18.06
CA LEU A 275 23.18 -24.74 -18.71
C LEU A 275 24.49 -24.79 -17.89
N ALA A 276 24.48 -25.37 -16.69
CA ALA A 276 25.61 -25.25 -15.76
C ALA A 276 26.08 -26.59 -15.14
N THR A 277 26.15 -27.67 -15.92
CA THR A 277 26.91 -28.88 -15.55
C THR A 277 27.63 -29.46 -16.76
N ASP A 278 28.82 -28.93 -17.06
CA ASP A 278 30.05 -29.71 -17.32
C ASP A 278 31.18 -28.80 -17.83
N GLY A 279 31.64 -27.92 -16.93
CA GLY A 279 32.95 -27.28 -17.06
C GLY A 279 34.00 -28.11 -16.34
N ALA A 280 34.48 -29.21 -16.96
CA ALA A 280 35.84 -29.74 -16.82
C ALA A 280 35.97 -31.14 -17.45
N LYS A 281 36.56 -31.22 -18.66
CA LYS A 281 37.77 -32.03 -18.97
C LYS A 281 38.04 -32.08 -20.48
N MET A 282 39.18 -31.49 -20.85
CA MET A 282 40.17 -31.99 -21.81
C MET A 282 39.73 -32.19 -23.28
N SER A 283 40.09 -31.19 -24.10
CA SER A 283 40.11 -31.29 -25.57
C SER A 283 41.23 -32.20 -26.06
N THR A 284 40.87 -33.25 -26.80
CA THR A 284 41.66 -33.78 -27.92
C THR A 284 40.73 -34.05 -29.10
N MET A 285 41.25 -33.77 -30.28
CA MET A 285 40.57 -33.60 -31.56
C MET A 285 39.71 -34.78 -32.04
N SER A 286 38.67 -34.45 -32.82
CA SER A 286 38.48 -34.78 -34.25
C SER A 286 37.11 -35.37 -34.64
N SER A 287 36.68 -34.95 -35.84
CA SER A 287 35.66 -35.54 -36.73
C SER A 287 34.18 -35.36 -36.33
N GLN A 288 33.46 -34.38 -36.88
CA GLN A 288 32.74 -34.41 -38.17
C GLN A 288 31.75 -35.59 -38.32
N TYR A 289 30.51 -35.19 -38.65
CA TYR A 289 29.26 -35.93 -38.90
C TYR A 289 28.51 -36.41 -37.65
N TYR A 290 27.38 -35.77 -37.32
CA TYR A 290 26.21 -36.46 -36.78
C TYR A 290 24.90 -35.70 -37.05
N GLU A 291 23.90 -36.52 -37.33
CA GLU A 291 22.49 -36.26 -37.62
C GLU A 291 21.77 -35.46 -36.53
N GLU A 292 20.79 -34.70 -37.00
CA GLU A 292 19.76 -33.99 -36.25
C GLU A 292 18.86 -35.01 -35.52
N SER A 293 19.33 -35.49 -34.37
CA SER A 293 18.51 -36.21 -33.41
C SER A 293 17.77 -35.18 -32.56
N VAL A 294 16.45 -35.07 -32.76
CA VAL A 294 15.53 -34.37 -31.87
C VAL A 294 15.52 -35.12 -30.54
N THR A 295 16.50 -34.83 -29.71
CA THR A 295 16.47 -35.15 -28.29
C THR A 295 15.32 -34.33 -27.71
N GLU A 296 14.35 -34.99 -27.08
CA GLU A 296 13.40 -34.33 -26.18
C GLU A 296 14.22 -33.69 -25.06
N GLN A 297 14.71 -32.48 -25.33
CA GLN A 297 15.12 -31.55 -24.29
C GLN A 297 13.90 -31.40 -23.41
N THR A 298 14.06 -31.71 -22.12
CA THR A 298 13.12 -31.31 -21.09
C THR A 298 12.89 -29.81 -21.29
N GLU A 299 11.83 -29.41 -21.99
CA GLU A 299 11.56 -28.00 -22.29
C GLU A 299 11.42 -27.32 -20.93
N GLY A 300 12.48 -26.64 -20.53
CA GLY A 300 12.47 -25.79 -19.35
C GLY A 300 11.34 -24.79 -19.48
N VAL A 301 10.87 -24.30 -18.34
CA VAL A 301 9.86 -23.24 -18.33
C VAL A 301 10.35 -22.07 -19.20
N PRO A 302 9.57 -21.62 -20.20
CA PRO A 302 9.97 -20.53 -21.07
C PRO A 302 10.31 -19.26 -20.27
N LEU A 303 11.42 -18.60 -20.64
CA LEU A 303 11.88 -17.39 -19.97
C LEU A 303 10.84 -16.26 -20.02
N ASP A 304 10.16 -16.10 -21.16
CA ASP A 304 9.08 -15.10 -21.35
C ASP A 304 7.93 -15.29 -20.34
N LEU A 305 7.49 -16.52 -20.10
CA LEU A 305 6.43 -16.79 -19.11
C LEU A 305 6.91 -16.52 -17.68
N THR A 306 8.18 -16.77 -17.39
CA THR A 306 8.77 -16.45 -16.08
C THR A 306 8.85 -14.93 -15.87
N GLU A 307 9.17 -14.17 -16.92
CA GLU A 307 9.16 -12.71 -16.92
C GLU A 307 7.74 -12.15 -16.74
N GLN A 308 6.75 -12.70 -17.44
CA GLN A 308 5.34 -12.34 -17.25
C GLN A 308 4.87 -12.60 -15.82
N LEU A 309 5.21 -13.75 -15.23
CA LEU A 309 4.92 -14.05 -13.83
C LEU A 309 5.59 -13.05 -12.89
N SER A 310 6.86 -12.69 -13.15
CA SER A 310 7.60 -11.69 -12.40
C SER A 310 6.91 -10.31 -12.44
N LYS A 311 6.43 -9.89 -13.61
CA LYS A 311 5.65 -8.66 -13.77
C LYS A 311 4.38 -8.66 -12.92
N VAL A 312 3.62 -9.77 -12.94
CA VAL A 312 2.41 -9.89 -12.12
C VAL A 312 2.73 -9.87 -10.63
N GLN A 313 3.83 -10.50 -10.20
CA GLN A 313 4.32 -10.40 -8.81
C GLN A 313 4.64 -8.95 -8.43
N PHE A 314 5.33 -8.21 -9.30
CA PHE A 314 5.65 -6.81 -9.07
C PHE A 314 4.39 -5.95 -8.97
N ASP A 315 3.36 -6.20 -9.78
CA ASP A 315 2.08 -5.50 -9.70
C ASP A 315 1.41 -5.68 -8.32
N PHE A 316 1.44 -6.88 -7.74
CA PHE A 316 0.94 -7.11 -6.38
C PHE A 316 1.76 -6.37 -5.33
N GLN A 317 3.09 -6.38 -5.46
CA GLN A 317 3.98 -5.63 -4.58
C GLN A 317 3.70 -4.13 -4.63
N ALA A 318 3.60 -3.57 -5.84
CA ALA A 318 3.34 -2.16 -6.06
C ALA A 318 1.98 -1.73 -5.48
N LEU A 319 0.95 -2.56 -5.60
CA LEU A 319 -0.36 -2.29 -4.98
C LEU A 319 -0.30 -2.34 -3.45
N SER A 320 0.44 -3.30 -2.88
CA SER A 320 0.68 -3.37 -1.43
C SER A 320 1.34 -2.09 -0.91
N GLU A 321 2.44 -1.69 -1.57
CA GLU A 321 3.21 -0.48 -1.26
C GLU A 321 2.35 0.79 -1.38
N THR A 322 1.57 0.91 -2.45
CA THR A 322 0.65 2.03 -2.65
C THR A 322 -0.41 2.10 -1.55
N THR A 323 -0.92 0.95 -1.11
CA THR A 323 -1.95 0.87 -0.08
C THR A 323 -1.43 1.35 1.28
N VAL A 324 -0.20 0.96 1.68
CA VAL A 324 0.36 1.43 2.96
C VAL A 324 0.72 2.92 2.93
N VAL A 325 1.21 3.44 1.79
CA VAL A 325 1.43 4.88 1.59
C VAL A 325 0.12 5.66 1.67
N MET A 326 -0.94 5.16 1.04
CA MET A 326 -2.27 5.77 1.10
C MET A 326 -2.81 5.83 2.54
N LEU A 327 -2.67 4.75 3.32
CA LEU A 327 -3.08 4.74 4.74
C LEU A 327 -2.30 5.76 5.58
N HIS A 328 -0.99 5.85 5.38
CA HIS A 328 -0.14 6.84 6.05
C HIS A 328 -0.52 8.29 5.71
N LEU A 329 -0.87 8.54 4.45
CA LEU A 329 -1.39 9.83 3.99
C LEU A 329 -2.80 10.12 4.51
N GLU A 330 -3.66 9.12 4.64
CA GLU A 330 -5.02 9.29 5.15
C GLU A 330 -5.00 9.71 6.63
N VAL A 331 -4.11 9.17 7.46
CA VAL A 331 -3.97 9.66 8.86
C VAL A 331 -3.66 11.17 8.90
N ARG A 332 -2.93 11.69 7.90
CA ARG A 332 -2.58 13.12 7.77
C ARG A 332 -3.73 13.95 7.24
N THR A 333 -4.52 13.45 6.29
CA THR A 333 -5.74 14.12 5.82
C THR A 333 -6.74 14.30 6.95
N HIS A 334 -6.84 13.35 7.89
CA HIS A 334 -7.65 13.49 9.10
C HIS A 334 -7.18 14.67 9.97
N CYS A 335 -5.87 14.85 10.16
CA CYS A 335 -5.34 16.02 10.88
C CYS A 335 -5.76 17.33 10.21
N PHE A 336 -5.62 17.45 8.88
CA PHE A 336 -6.05 18.63 8.15
C PHE A 336 -7.55 18.88 8.28
N TYR A 337 -8.36 17.85 8.07
CA TYR A 337 -9.83 17.93 8.07
C TYR A 337 -10.40 18.41 9.41
N TYR A 338 -9.87 17.94 10.53
CA TYR A 338 -10.35 18.37 11.84
C TYR A 338 -9.69 19.68 12.32
N LEU A 339 -8.40 19.90 12.05
CA LEU A 339 -7.68 21.07 12.59
C LEU A 339 -7.89 22.34 11.79
N GLN A 340 -7.93 22.31 10.45
CA GLN A 340 -8.09 23.55 9.68
C GLN A 340 -9.37 24.32 10.06
N PRO A 341 -10.55 23.69 10.15
CA PRO A 341 -11.77 24.40 10.58
C PRO A 341 -11.72 24.84 12.05
N ALA A 342 -10.97 24.13 12.88
CA ALA A 342 -10.78 24.51 14.27
C ALA A 342 -9.95 25.78 14.38
N LEU A 343 -8.83 25.85 13.65
CA LEU A 343 -7.75 26.83 13.82
C LEU A 343 -7.85 28.05 12.90
N HIS A 344 -8.57 27.97 11.77
CA HIS A 344 -8.84 29.12 10.89
C HIS A 344 -9.95 30.04 11.43
N LYS A 345 -10.30 29.92 12.72
CA LYS A 345 -11.21 30.87 13.37
C LYS A 345 -10.54 32.24 13.41
N VAL A 346 -11.27 33.24 12.91
CA VAL A 346 -10.79 34.63 12.80
C VAL A 346 -10.45 35.24 14.16
N HIS A 347 -11.11 34.78 15.23
CA HIS A 347 -11.01 35.35 16.57
C HIS A 347 -10.80 34.28 17.64
N TYR A 348 -9.66 34.32 18.32
CA TYR A 348 -9.38 33.57 19.55
C TYR A 348 -9.40 34.50 20.76
N VAL A 349 -10.57 35.13 20.94
CA VAL A 349 -10.86 36.06 22.02
C VAL A 349 -11.67 35.32 23.10
N PHE A 350 -11.66 35.85 24.33
CA PHE A 350 -12.45 35.28 25.42
C PHE A 350 -13.94 35.19 25.03
N ASP A 351 -14.47 33.98 25.10
CA ASP A 351 -15.89 33.67 24.94
C ASP A 351 -16.34 32.91 26.21
N PRO A 352 -17.21 33.51 27.06
CA PRO A 352 -17.65 32.90 28.31
C PRO A 352 -18.30 31.52 28.14
N GLY A 353 -18.87 31.23 26.96
CA GLY A 353 -19.48 29.93 26.65
C GLY A 353 -18.50 28.87 26.15
N ASN A 354 -17.23 29.22 25.93
CA ASN A 354 -16.28 28.41 25.16
C ASN A 354 -14.87 28.36 25.78
N VAL A 355 -14.83 28.13 27.10
CA VAL A 355 -13.60 28.08 27.91
C VAL A 355 -12.80 26.78 27.73
N GLY A 356 -13.47 25.73 27.24
CA GLY A 356 -12.89 24.40 27.01
C GLY A 356 -12.05 24.29 25.72
N GLU A 357 -11.54 23.10 25.46
CA GLU A 357 -10.82 22.77 24.24
C GLU A 357 -11.77 22.71 23.04
N ASP A 358 -11.27 23.01 21.84
CA ASP A 358 -12.09 23.00 20.63
C ASP A 358 -12.64 21.59 20.33
N GLN A 359 -13.93 21.51 20.01
CA GLN A 359 -14.62 20.24 19.78
C GLN A 359 -13.96 19.41 18.66
N GLN A 360 -13.51 20.05 17.59
CA GLN A 360 -12.84 19.36 16.48
C GLN A 360 -11.49 18.74 16.89
N VAL A 361 -10.78 19.35 17.85
CA VAL A 361 -9.53 18.79 18.40
C VAL A 361 -9.83 17.52 19.20
N LYS A 362 -10.91 17.52 19.98
CA LYS A 362 -11.38 16.31 20.70
C LYS A 362 -11.83 15.21 19.74
N GLN A 363 -12.52 15.59 18.67
CA GLN A 363 -12.94 14.66 17.62
C GLN A 363 -11.74 14.03 16.92
N LEU A 364 -10.73 14.82 16.54
CA LEU A 364 -9.48 14.29 15.98
C LEU A 364 -8.79 13.31 16.94
N ALA A 365 -8.68 13.65 18.23
CA ALA A 365 -8.07 12.75 19.20
C ALA A 365 -8.85 11.43 19.35
N SER A 366 -10.18 11.47 19.29
CA SER A 366 -11.02 10.27 19.33
C SER A 366 -10.87 9.42 18.06
N ASP A 367 -10.81 10.09 16.91
CA ASP A 367 -10.70 9.50 15.59
C ASP A 367 -9.34 8.80 15.41
N LEU A 368 -8.23 9.47 15.75
CA LEU A 368 -6.89 8.87 15.72
C LEU A 368 -6.76 7.62 16.61
N ARG A 369 -7.39 7.62 17.80
CA ARG A 369 -7.44 6.42 18.66
C ARG A 369 -8.27 5.30 18.05
N SER A 370 -9.36 5.65 17.37
CA SER A 370 -10.22 4.67 16.72
C SER A 370 -9.51 4.04 15.51
N ILE A 371 -8.76 4.85 14.74
CA ILE A 371 -7.87 4.35 13.68
C ILE A 371 -6.81 3.44 14.28
N GLU A 372 -6.08 3.86 15.32
CA GLU A 372 -5.05 3.02 15.96
C GLU A 372 -5.64 1.68 16.43
N MET A 373 -6.78 1.68 17.11
CA MET A 373 -7.44 0.47 17.60
C MET A 373 -7.82 -0.50 16.47
N VAL A 374 -8.33 0.03 15.36
CA VAL A 374 -8.73 -0.80 14.21
C VAL A 374 -7.51 -1.33 13.45
N MET A 375 -6.49 -0.49 13.27
CA MET A 375 -5.30 -0.84 12.50
C MET A 375 -4.37 -1.78 13.28
N SER A 376 -4.27 -1.65 14.62
CA SER A 376 -3.47 -2.54 15.47
C SER A 376 -4.00 -3.97 15.49
N ALA A 377 -5.29 -4.17 15.21
CA ALA A 377 -5.89 -5.49 15.07
C ALA A 377 -5.53 -6.20 13.75
N VAL A 378 -5.05 -5.47 12.72
CA VAL A 378 -4.85 -6.02 11.37
C VAL A 378 -3.41 -5.89 10.86
N LEU A 379 -2.69 -4.81 11.16
CA LEU A 379 -1.34 -4.56 10.65
C LEU A 379 -0.22 -5.16 11.53
N THR A 380 0.97 -5.34 10.94
CA THR A 380 2.19 -5.53 11.73
C THR A 380 2.52 -4.31 12.60
N PRO A 381 3.22 -4.48 13.74
CA PRO A 381 3.65 -3.35 14.58
C PRO A 381 4.52 -2.32 13.84
N GLU A 382 5.34 -2.77 12.89
CA GLU A 382 6.22 -1.91 12.10
C GLU A 382 5.41 -1.01 11.16
N LYS A 383 4.43 -1.58 10.46
CA LYS A 383 3.51 -0.83 9.59
C LYS A 383 2.64 0.10 10.42
N LEU A 384 2.09 -0.35 11.55
CA LEU A 384 1.32 0.49 12.46
C LEU A 384 2.13 1.71 12.92
N ARG A 385 3.40 1.52 13.29
CA ARG A 385 4.30 2.63 13.64
C ARG A 385 4.50 3.58 12.47
N TYR A 386 4.71 3.05 11.26
CA TYR A 386 4.85 3.85 10.04
C TYR A 386 3.63 4.74 9.77
N LEU A 387 2.40 4.29 10.04
CA LEU A 387 1.18 5.11 9.85
C LEU A 387 1.22 6.41 10.66
N PHE A 388 1.72 6.37 11.90
CA PHE A 388 1.75 7.51 12.83
C PHE A 388 3.10 8.23 12.89
N ASP A 389 4.12 7.72 12.21
CA ASP A 389 5.45 8.34 12.13
C ASP A 389 5.37 9.74 11.51
N GLY A 390 6.07 10.71 12.10
CA GLY A 390 6.08 12.10 11.66
C GLY A 390 4.80 12.91 11.93
N LEU A 391 3.74 12.28 12.46
CA LEU A 391 2.45 12.93 12.65
C LEU A 391 2.50 14.08 13.67
N GLY A 392 3.31 13.96 14.72
CA GLY A 392 3.54 15.01 15.70
C GLY A 392 4.08 16.30 15.08
N HIS A 393 5.05 16.18 14.17
CA HIS A 393 5.60 17.32 13.43
C HIS A 393 4.57 17.96 12.49
N LEU A 394 3.76 17.17 11.78
CA LEU A 394 2.68 17.71 10.94
C LEU A 394 1.67 18.51 11.77
N VAL A 395 1.19 17.94 12.88
CA VAL A 395 0.22 18.61 13.76
C VAL A 395 0.83 19.89 14.32
N ALA A 396 2.10 19.87 14.77
CA ALA A 396 2.80 21.06 15.21
C ALA A 396 2.89 22.14 14.12
N SER A 397 3.19 21.74 12.88
CA SER A 397 3.25 22.64 11.72
C SER A 397 1.90 23.28 11.42
N ILE A 398 0.80 22.52 11.53
CA ILE A 398 -0.57 23.02 11.37
C ILE A 398 -0.89 24.06 12.45
N PHE A 399 -0.54 23.80 13.73
CA PHE A 399 -0.75 24.73 14.82
C PHE A 399 0.05 26.03 14.65
N ILE A 400 1.34 25.93 14.36
CA ILE A 400 2.22 27.10 14.19
C ILE A 400 1.75 27.92 12.98
N GLY A 401 1.53 27.26 11.83
CA GLY A 401 1.07 27.92 10.60
C GLY A 401 -0.31 28.57 10.72
N SER A 402 -1.15 28.12 11.66
CA SER A 402 -2.50 28.67 11.80
C SER A 402 -2.55 30.13 12.25
N THR A 403 -1.50 30.67 12.88
CA THR A 403 -1.45 32.09 13.28
C THR A 403 -1.55 33.04 12.10
N PHE A 404 -1.17 32.60 10.90
CA PHE A 404 -1.36 33.35 9.66
C PHE A 404 -2.83 33.70 9.40
N PHE A 405 -3.77 32.84 9.81
CA PHE A 405 -5.21 33.04 9.58
C PHE A 405 -5.92 33.80 10.71
N MET A 406 -5.24 34.01 11.84
CA MET A 406 -5.82 34.67 13.01
C MET A 406 -5.69 36.18 12.88
N ARG A 407 -6.76 36.91 13.22
CA ARG A 407 -6.69 38.38 13.28
C ARG A 407 -6.35 38.90 14.68
N LYS A 408 -6.90 38.28 15.72
CA LYS A 408 -6.68 38.67 17.11
C LYS A 408 -6.60 37.45 18.01
N ILE A 409 -5.68 37.48 18.97
CA ILE A 409 -5.51 36.49 20.02
C ILE A 409 -5.50 37.15 21.39
N SER A 410 -6.18 36.54 22.36
CA SER A 410 -6.18 36.97 23.76
C SER A 410 -5.34 36.02 24.62
N THR A 411 -5.01 36.42 25.85
CA THR A 411 -4.36 35.52 26.85
C THR A 411 -5.16 34.23 27.07
N HIS A 412 -6.50 34.31 27.03
CA HIS A 412 -7.38 33.15 27.08
C HIS A 412 -7.28 32.29 25.82
N GLY A 413 -7.16 32.92 24.64
CA GLY A 413 -6.91 32.26 23.37
C GLY A 413 -5.59 31.47 23.39
N ILE A 414 -4.52 32.07 23.89
CA ILE A 414 -3.22 31.39 24.06
C ILE A 414 -3.36 30.16 24.98
N LYS A 415 -4.00 30.31 26.15
CA LYS A 415 -4.28 29.19 27.06
C LYS A 415 -5.08 28.08 26.38
N LYS A 416 -6.10 28.44 25.60
CA LYS A 416 -6.93 27.49 24.87
C LYS A 416 -6.13 26.73 23.81
N MET A 417 -5.27 27.40 23.05
CA MET A 417 -4.38 26.75 22.08
C MET A 417 -3.41 25.79 22.75
N CYS A 418 -2.80 26.20 23.86
CA CYS A 418 -1.92 25.32 24.63
C CYS A 418 -2.66 24.06 25.12
N ARG A 419 -3.93 24.19 25.54
CA ARG A 419 -4.77 23.04 25.91
C ARG A 419 -5.08 22.14 24.71
N ASN A 420 -5.45 22.72 23.57
CA ASN A 420 -5.69 21.97 22.32
C ASN A 420 -4.45 21.15 21.93
N ILE A 421 -3.26 21.76 21.98
CA ILE A 421 -1.98 21.08 21.71
C ILE A 421 -1.75 19.95 22.71
N SER A 422 -1.96 20.19 24.01
CA SER A 422 -1.78 19.16 25.05
C SER A 422 -2.74 17.97 24.90
N VAL A 423 -3.97 18.17 24.41
CA VAL A 423 -4.92 17.07 24.13
C VAL A 423 -4.35 16.14 23.06
N LEU A 424 -3.85 16.71 21.95
CA LEU A 424 -3.29 15.92 20.85
C LEU A 424 -1.94 15.32 21.22
N GLN A 425 -1.11 16.02 21.99
CA GLN A 425 0.15 15.49 22.50
C GLN A 425 -0.08 14.25 23.38
N SER A 426 -1.02 14.33 24.32
CA SER A 426 -1.39 13.17 25.15
C SER A 426 -1.95 12.02 24.31
N CYS A 427 -2.69 12.33 23.24
CA CYS A 427 -3.25 11.33 22.34
C CYS A 427 -2.15 10.61 21.54
N LEU A 428 -1.32 11.37 20.84
CA LEU A 428 -0.26 10.84 19.98
C LEU A 428 0.79 10.09 20.81
N SER A 429 1.22 10.62 21.95
CA SER A 429 2.19 9.91 22.80
C SER A 429 1.70 8.56 23.33
N LYS A 430 0.38 8.36 23.45
CA LYS A 430 -0.19 7.06 23.81
C LYS A 430 -0.22 6.10 22.61
N ILE A 431 -0.46 6.63 21.41
CA ILE A 431 -0.48 5.86 20.16
C ILE A 431 0.93 5.42 19.78
N THR A 432 1.89 6.35 19.76
CA THR A 432 3.28 6.12 19.34
C THR A 432 4.14 5.49 20.43
N LEU A 433 3.66 5.50 21.68
CA LEU A 433 4.41 5.10 22.88
C LEU A 433 5.71 5.91 23.10
N ILE A 434 5.81 7.08 22.47
CA ILE A 434 6.97 7.98 22.56
C ILE A 434 6.48 9.39 22.92
N ARG A 435 7.31 10.17 23.62
CA ARG A 435 7.00 11.58 23.88
C ARG A 435 7.09 12.39 22.58
N GLU A 436 5.99 13.05 22.21
CA GLU A 436 5.90 13.91 21.03
C GLU A 436 6.53 15.28 21.30
N LYS A 437 7.83 15.41 21.05
CA LYS A 437 8.61 16.64 21.29
C LYS A 437 8.23 17.78 20.35
N ASP A 438 7.76 17.48 19.13
CA ASP A 438 7.34 18.52 18.17
C ASP A 438 6.12 19.31 18.66
N LEU A 439 5.25 18.68 19.46
CA LEU A 439 4.12 19.38 20.07
C LEU A 439 4.54 20.25 21.24
N ASP A 440 5.66 19.94 21.91
CA ASP A 440 6.29 20.89 22.86
C ASP A 440 6.76 22.15 22.12
N ARG A 441 7.31 22.00 20.90
CA ARG A 441 7.71 23.13 20.04
C ARG A 441 6.50 24.01 19.66
N ALA A 442 5.39 23.41 19.24
CA ALA A 442 4.16 24.17 18.96
C ALA A 442 3.61 24.87 20.21
N ARG A 443 3.67 24.23 21.39
CA ARG A 443 3.25 24.85 22.65
C ARG A 443 4.10 26.07 22.99
N ARG A 444 5.43 25.96 22.89
CA ARG A 444 6.37 27.08 23.11
C ARG A 444 6.12 28.24 22.16
N TYR A 445 5.74 27.96 20.91
CA TYR A 445 5.37 28.99 19.94
C TYR A 445 4.19 29.84 20.43
N TYR A 446 3.14 29.21 20.96
CA TYR A 446 2.00 29.95 21.51
C TYR A 446 2.33 30.62 22.86
N GLU A 447 3.17 30.00 23.70
CA GLU A 447 3.63 30.62 24.95
C GLU A 447 4.47 31.88 24.70
N MET A 448 5.22 31.93 23.60
CA MET A 448 5.94 33.14 23.16
C MET A 448 4.99 34.33 23.00
N LEU A 449 3.73 34.11 22.59
CA LEU A 449 2.74 35.17 22.41
C LEU A 449 2.27 35.82 23.73
N TYR A 450 2.74 35.37 24.89
CA TYR A 450 2.58 36.10 26.15
C TYR A 450 3.52 37.30 26.26
N LEU A 451 4.62 37.28 25.50
CA LEU A 451 5.64 38.32 25.48
C LEU A 451 5.22 39.46 24.53
N ASN A 452 5.79 40.64 24.75
CA ASN A 452 5.72 41.71 23.76
C ASN A 452 6.76 41.51 22.63
N ASP A 453 6.60 42.27 21.54
CA ASP A 453 7.46 42.21 20.36
C ASP A 453 8.95 42.48 20.67
N GLU A 454 9.25 43.33 21.65
CA GLU A 454 10.62 43.61 22.12
C GLU A 454 11.26 42.44 22.86
N GLU A 455 10.52 41.85 23.79
CA GLU A 455 10.95 40.69 24.57
C GLU A 455 11.22 39.49 23.66
N ILE A 456 10.40 39.32 22.61
CA ILE A 456 10.61 38.26 21.61
C ILE A 456 11.90 38.51 20.84
N LEU A 457 12.15 39.73 20.36
CA LEU A 457 13.40 40.07 19.66
C LEU A 457 14.60 39.85 20.57
N HIS A 458 14.54 40.33 21.81
CA HIS A 458 15.62 40.17 22.79
C HIS A 458 15.92 38.69 23.04
N GLN A 459 14.90 37.87 23.28
CA GLN A 459 15.07 36.43 23.45
C GLN A 459 15.68 35.77 22.19
N MET A 460 15.30 36.22 21.00
CA MET A 460 15.83 35.71 19.74
C MET A 460 17.31 36.07 19.55
N TYR A 461 17.74 37.27 19.95
CA TYR A 461 19.15 37.68 19.94
C TYR A 461 20.00 36.93 20.98
N GLU A 462 19.44 36.61 22.15
CA GLU A 462 20.17 35.92 23.22
C GLU A 462 20.25 34.39 23.01
N GLN A 463 19.15 33.77 22.58
CA GLN A 463 18.98 32.31 22.54
C GLN A 463 19.00 31.74 21.11
N GLY A 464 19.02 32.58 20.09
CA GLY A 464 18.90 32.20 18.69
C GLY A 464 17.46 31.98 18.21
N ALA A 465 17.27 31.87 16.90
CA ALA A 465 15.96 31.63 16.29
C ALA A 465 15.48 30.18 16.48
N GLN A 466 14.31 30.01 17.10
CA GLN A 466 13.66 28.71 17.32
C GLN A 466 12.59 28.37 16.27
N PHE A 467 12.13 29.40 15.54
CA PHE A 467 11.09 29.32 14.53
C PHE A 467 11.56 29.98 13.23
N SER A 468 10.83 29.74 12.13
CA SER A 468 11.20 30.35 10.85
C SER A 468 10.91 31.85 10.84
N LEU A 469 11.57 32.57 9.93
CA LEU A 469 11.29 33.98 9.65
C LEU A 469 9.79 34.23 9.43
N GLN A 470 9.12 33.33 8.71
CA GLN A 470 7.69 33.43 8.43
C GLN A 470 6.84 33.27 9.70
N ASP A 471 7.21 32.34 10.59
CA ASP A 471 6.50 32.12 11.85
C ASP A 471 6.58 33.33 12.78
N TYR A 472 7.76 33.95 12.89
CA TYR A 472 7.94 35.18 13.66
C TYR A 472 7.21 36.37 13.01
N SER A 473 7.25 36.48 11.67
CA SER A 473 6.49 37.53 10.96
C SER A 473 4.99 37.42 11.22
N ASN A 474 4.44 36.20 11.21
CA ASN A 474 3.04 35.94 11.52
C ASN A 474 2.71 36.26 12.98
N ALA A 475 3.60 35.89 13.92
CA ALA A 475 3.44 36.21 15.34
C ALA A 475 3.41 37.72 15.58
N PHE A 476 4.33 38.50 15.01
CA PHE A 476 4.36 39.95 15.16
C PHE A 476 3.13 40.63 14.59
N LYS A 477 2.66 40.22 13.41
CA LYS A 477 1.40 40.72 12.84
C LYS A 477 0.21 40.42 13.77
N LEU A 478 0.14 39.20 14.30
CA LEU A 478 -0.94 38.79 15.21
C LEU A 478 -0.91 39.59 16.52
N LEU A 479 0.27 39.80 17.11
CA LEU A 479 0.44 40.58 18.34
C LEU A 479 0.07 42.05 18.12
N ALA A 480 0.56 42.68 17.04
CA ALA A 480 0.23 44.07 16.70
C ALA A 480 -1.28 44.27 16.53
N HIS A 481 -1.98 43.34 15.85
CA HIS A 481 -3.43 43.42 15.70
C HIS A 481 -4.22 43.11 17.00
N SER A 482 -3.59 42.46 17.97
CA SER A 482 -4.20 42.09 19.26
C SER A 482 -4.04 43.17 20.32
N GLN A 483 -3.13 44.13 20.12
CA GLN A 483 -2.98 45.30 20.99
C GLN A 483 -4.17 46.27 20.86
N PRO A 484 -4.48 47.03 21.93
CA PRO A 484 -5.57 48.01 21.91
C PRO A 484 -5.29 49.20 20.98
N VAL A 485 -4.01 49.54 20.76
CA VAL A 485 -3.55 50.57 19.82
C VAL A 485 -2.70 49.89 18.76
N PHE A 486 -3.03 50.09 17.48
CA PHE A 486 -2.27 49.53 16.36
C PHE A 486 -1.28 50.58 15.84
N GLU A 487 0.02 50.31 15.99
CA GLU A 487 1.09 51.18 15.50
C GLU A 487 1.79 50.53 14.30
N ALA A 488 1.42 50.98 13.09
CA ALA A 488 1.95 50.41 11.84
C ALA A 488 3.47 50.58 11.70
N ASP A 489 4.00 51.74 12.10
CA ASP A 489 5.43 52.06 12.01
C ASP A 489 6.27 51.15 12.92
N ASN A 490 5.76 50.83 14.12
CA ASN A 490 6.40 49.92 15.06
C ASN A 490 6.47 48.50 14.46
N LEU A 491 5.34 47.98 13.97
CA LEU A 491 5.30 46.67 13.30
C LEU A 491 6.28 46.61 12.10
N GLN A 492 6.36 47.66 11.29
CA GLN A 492 7.28 47.71 10.15
C GLN A 492 8.75 47.71 10.59
N ALA A 493 9.10 48.47 11.63
CA ALA A 493 10.43 48.45 12.22
C ALA A 493 10.81 47.06 12.76
N ARG A 494 9.88 46.36 13.44
CA ARG A 494 10.10 44.99 13.93
C ARG A 494 10.32 43.98 12.81
N LEU A 495 9.53 44.06 11.73
CA LEU A 495 9.70 43.20 10.57
C LEU A 495 11.06 43.43 9.87
N GLN A 496 11.55 44.67 9.84
CA GLN A 496 12.88 44.98 9.32
C GLN A 496 14.00 44.43 10.22
N ALA A 497 13.88 44.58 11.54
CA ALA A 497 14.82 44.01 12.51
C ALA A 497 14.89 42.48 12.37
N LEU A 498 13.74 41.82 12.24
CA LEU A 498 13.63 40.39 12.00
C LEU A 498 14.34 39.97 10.70
N ASN A 499 14.08 40.65 9.58
CA ASN A 499 14.78 40.36 8.31
C ASN A 499 16.29 40.59 8.40
N THR A 500 16.73 41.58 9.19
CA THR A 500 18.15 41.87 9.40
C THR A 500 18.83 40.77 10.21
N PHE A 501 18.15 40.20 11.20
CA PHE A 501 18.65 39.07 11.99
C PHE A 501 18.88 37.83 11.09
N PHE A 502 17.84 37.39 10.38
CA PHE A 502 17.94 36.20 9.54
C PHE A 502 18.90 36.37 8.34
N SER A 503 19.04 37.59 7.81
CA SER A 503 20.05 37.89 6.76
C SER A 503 21.49 37.78 7.28
N LYS A 504 21.75 38.04 8.56
CA LYS A 504 23.10 37.93 9.16
C LYS A 504 23.48 36.49 9.49
N ASP A 505 22.51 35.65 9.83
CA ASP A 505 22.72 34.22 10.08
C ASP A 505 22.81 33.36 8.80
N SER A 506 22.56 33.97 7.62
CA SER A 506 22.63 33.32 6.30
C SER A 506 24.03 33.38 5.65
N VAL A 507 25.00 34.02 6.32
CA VAL A 507 26.41 34.18 5.91
C VAL A 507 27.28 33.44 6.93
#